data_AF-A0A316H194-F1
#
_entry.id   AF-A0A316H194-F1
#
_cell.length_a   1.000
_cell.length_b   1.000
_cell.length_c   1.000
_cell.angle_alpha   90.00
_cell.angle_beta   90.00
_cell.angle_gamma   90.00
#
_symmetry.space_group_name_H-M   'P 1'
#
loop_
_entity.id
_entity.type
_entity.pdbx_description
1 polymer ?
#
loop_
_entity_poly.entity_id
_entity_poly.type
_entity_poly.pdbx_seq_one_letter_code
_entity_poly.pdbx_strand_id
1 'polypeptide(L)'
;MIRKPHNLVTAYWDDLIYFLNEAENTPKRVVEGNLTVSFPSDKRGIRYTILSAFLFLEAFINAEFLDQMGLSAKTSEISEFQKHILDQQLIETLFEDKWSKWLNLISPMNKEKLKGDKPFQDLMKLKDWRNHLTHYKLHQLFLVAKEIETIENAREACAIAIQAISFYYQVTGLAPSEWVSRDILNRLKSKKK
;
A
#
# COMPACT_ATOMS: atom_id res chain seq x y z
N MET A 1 16.70 -3.97 -22.08
CA MET A 1 15.92 -4.45 -20.91
C MET A 1 16.49 -3.76 -19.67
N ILE A 2 15.97 -2.59 -19.32
CA ILE A 2 16.48 -1.78 -18.20
C ILE A 2 15.98 -2.45 -16.92
N ARG A 3 16.88 -3.12 -16.17
CA ARG A 3 16.57 -3.67 -14.85
C ARG A 3 16.16 -2.50 -13.95
N LYS A 4 14.97 -2.59 -13.35
CA LYS A 4 14.50 -1.67 -12.30
C LYS A 4 15.62 -1.54 -11.25
N PRO A 5 15.98 -0.34 -10.75
CA PRO A 5 16.65 -0.31 -9.46
C PRO A 5 15.68 -0.99 -8.49
N HIS A 6 16.11 -2.08 -7.85
CA HIS A 6 15.34 -2.76 -6.81
C HIS A 6 15.17 -1.78 -5.64
N ASN A 7 14.21 -0.85 -5.76
CA ASN A 7 13.80 0.02 -4.67
C ASN A 7 12.67 -0.68 -3.92
N LEU A 8 12.60 -0.42 -2.62
CA LEU A 8 11.64 -1.03 -1.70
C LEU A 8 10.19 -0.85 -2.16
N VAL A 9 9.89 0.27 -2.84
CA VAL A 9 8.57 0.59 -3.42
C VAL A 9 8.15 -0.46 -4.46
N THR A 10 9.01 -0.74 -5.45
CA THR A 10 8.68 -1.72 -6.48
C THR A 10 8.62 -3.15 -5.95
N ALA A 11 9.42 -3.48 -4.93
CA ALA A 11 9.35 -4.78 -4.26
C ALA A 11 7.98 -5.00 -3.59
N TYR A 12 7.49 -4.04 -2.79
CA TYR A 12 6.17 -4.17 -2.16
C TYR A 12 5.01 -4.18 -3.16
N TRP A 13 5.16 -3.48 -4.29
CA TRP A 13 4.18 -3.57 -5.39
C TRP A 13 4.16 -4.96 -6.02
N ASP A 14 5.34 -5.52 -6.32
CA ASP A 14 5.45 -6.85 -6.91
C ASP A 14 4.92 -7.92 -5.94
N ASP A 15 5.21 -7.81 -4.63
CA ASP A 15 4.65 -8.66 -3.57
C ASP A 15 3.12 -8.57 -3.50
N LEU A 16 2.56 -7.35 -3.54
CA LEU A 16 1.12 -7.13 -3.56
C LEU A 16 0.45 -7.91 -4.70
N ILE A 17 1.01 -7.84 -5.91
CA ILE A 17 0.46 -8.54 -7.08
C ILE A 17 0.66 -10.04 -6.98
N TYR A 18 1.84 -10.48 -6.54
CA TYR A 18 2.15 -11.89 -6.35
C TYR A 18 1.17 -12.56 -5.38
N PHE A 19 1.00 -11.99 -4.18
CA PHE A 19 0.13 -12.56 -3.15
C PHE A 19 -1.34 -12.48 -3.52
N LEU A 20 -1.77 -11.45 -4.26
CA LEU A 20 -3.14 -11.40 -4.78
C LEU A 20 -3.38 -12.54 -5.76
N ASN A 21 -2.46 -12.78 -6.69
CA ASN A 21 -2.58 -13.87 -7.65
C ASN A 21 -2.58 -15.23 -6.94
N GLU A 22 -1.74 -15.45 -5.93
CA GLU A 22 -1.78 -16.68 -5.13
C GLU A 22 -3.12 -16.85 -4.42
N ALA A 23 -3.64 -15.78 -3.82
CA ALA A 23 -4.93 -15.79 -3.13
C ALA A 23 -6.09 -16.10 -4.10
N GLU A 24 -6.06 -15.58 -5.32
CA GLU A 24 -7.09 -15.83 -6.34
C GLU A 24 -7.04 -17.24 -6.93
N ASN A 25 -5.85 -17.84 -6.99
CA ASN A 25 -5.64 -19.18 -7.54
C ASN A 25 -5.74 -20.29 -6.49
N THR A 26 -5.97 -19.95 -5.22
CA THR A 26 -6.14 -20.99 -4.20
C THR A 26 -7.47 -21.72 -4.46
N PRO A 27 -7.47 -23.05 -4.60
CA PRO A 27 -8.66 -23.79 -4.99
C PRO A 27 -9.79 -23.55 -3.99
N LYS A 28 -10.93 -23.06 -4.50
CA LYS A 28 -12.15 -22.92 -3.71
C LYS A 28 -12.53 -24.30 -3.18
N ARG A 29 -12.50 -24.44 -1.84
CA ARG A 29 -13.03 -25.57 -1.03
C ARG A 29 -13.46 -26.79 -1.86
N VAL A 30 -12.66 -27.85 -1.83
CA VAL A 30 -13.13 -29.17 -2.27
C VAL A 30 -14.08 -29.71 -1.20
N VAL A 31 -15.33 -29.99 -1.57
CA VAL A 31 -16.29 -30.69 -0.72
C VAL A 31 -16.09 -32.19 -0.93
N GLU A 32 -15.33 -32.85 -0.05
CA GLU A 32 -15.28 -34.31 0.03
C GLU A 32 -16.19 -34.76 1.19
N GLY A 33 -17.43 -35.13 0.87
CA GLY A 33 -18.44 -35.53 1.86
C GLY A 33 -18.94 -34.38 2.76
N ASN A 34 -19.54 -34.73 3.92
CA ASN A 34 -20.09 -33.77 4.90
C ASN A 34 -19.03 -32.97 5.69
N LEU A 35 -17.74 -33.08 5.35
CA LEU A 35 -16.65 -32.39 6.05
C LEU A 35 -16.07 -31.30 5.16
N THR A 36 -16.22 -30.05 5.60
CA THR A 36 -15.56 -28.90 4.97
C THR A 36 -14.18 -28.72 5.60
N VAL A 37 -13.11 -29.08 4.88
CA VAL A 37 -11.73 -28.82 5.30
C VAL A 37 -11.28 -27.48 4.67
N SER A 38 -11.05 -26.45 5.50
CA SER A 38 -10.36 -25.22 5.05
C SER A 38 -8.87 -25.33 5.35
N PHE A 39 -8.01 -25.27 4.32
CA PHE A 39 -6.57 -25.30 4.53
C PHE A 39 -6.07 -23.97 5.11
N PRO A 40 -5.16 -23.97 6.12
CA PRO A 40 -4.58 -22.74 6.68
C PRO A 40 -3.80 -21.87 5.67
N SER A 41 -3.36 -22.44 4.54
CA SER A 41 -2.66 -21.73 3.46
C SER A 41 -3.52 -20.71 2.72
N ASP A 42 -4.85 -20.87 2.76
CA ASP A 42 -5.84 -20.11 1.98
C ASP A 42 -5.92 -18.61 2.37
N LYS A 43 -5.57 -18.29 3.63
CA LYS A 43 -5.62 -16.92 4.16
C LYS A 43 -4.30 -16.18 4.16
N ARG A 44 -3.19 -16.90 3.95
CA ARG A 44 -1.84 -16.32 4.00
C ARG A 44 -1.63 -15.34 2.84
N GLY A 45 -1.99 -15.72 1.62
CA GLY A 45 -1.94 -14.83 0.44
C GLY A 45 -2.84 -13.61 0.61
N ILE A 46 -4.05 -13.79 1.15
CA ILE A 46 -4.97 -12.68 1.44
C ILE A 46 -4.35 -11.68 2.43
N ARG A 47 -3.85 -12.17 3.58
CA ARG A 47 -3.19 -11.33 4.58
C ARG A 47 -2.04 -10.55 3.98
N TYR A 48 -1.13 -11.23 3.27
CA TYR A 48 0.03 -10.58 2.71
C TYR A 48 -0.31 -9.62 1.57
N THR A 49 -1.40 -9.83 0.83
CA THR A 49 -1.92 -8.84 -0.12
C THR A 49 -2.26 -7.53 0.59
N ILE A 50 -3.05 -7.61 1.68
CA ILE A 50 -3.48 -6.42 2.43
C ILE A 50 -2.28 -5.70 3.05
N LEU A 51 -1.36 -6.46 3.68
CA LEU A 51 -0.16 -5.88 4.28
C LEU A 51 0.77 -5.26 3.23
N SER A 52 0.95 -5.91 2.08
CA SER A 52 1.79 -5.40 1.00
C SER A 52 1.20 -4.14 0.37
N ALA A 53 -0.13 -4.03 0.26
CA ALA A 53 -0.78 -2.79 -0.20
C ALA A 53 -0.44 -1.62 0.73
N PHE A 54 -0.50 -1.83 2.05
CA PHE A 54 -0.15 -0.79 3.03
C PHE A 54 1.34 -0.41 2.93
N LEU A 55 2.23 -1.41 2.96
CA LEU A 55 3.69 -1.18 2.92
C LEU A 55 4.12 -0.50 1.61
N PHE A 56 3.50 -0.88 0.49
CA PHE A 56 3.70 -0.23 -0.80
C PHE A 56 3.36 1.27 -0.73
N LEU A 57 2.18 1.61 -0.22
CA LEU A 57 1.73 3.01 -0.14
C LEU A 57 2.57 3.84 0.82
N GLU A 58 3.00 3.26 1.94
CA GLU A 58 3.92 3.91 2.87
C GLU A 58 5.28 4.15 2.23
N ALA A 59 5.87 3.13 1.59
CA ALA A 59 7.15 3.28 0.91
C ALA A 59 7.06 4.30 -0.23
N PHE A 60 5.97 4.29 -1.00
CA PHE A 60 5.74 5.19 -2.12
C PHE A 60 5.73 6.66 -1.66
N ILE A 61 4.89 7.00 -0.67
CA ILE A 61 4.74 8.39 -0.23
C ILE A 61 6.03 8.90 0.44
N ASN A 62 6.79 8.02 1.12
CA ASN A 62 8.11 8.36 1.65
C ASN A 62 9.11 8.66 0.51
N ALA A 63 9.13 7.81 -0.52
CA ALA A 63 10.06 7.95 -1.64
C ALA A 63 9.80 9.24 -2.41
N GLU A 64 8.54 9.53 -2.71
CA GLU A 64 8.13 10.78 -3.35
C GLU A 64 8.52 12.00 -2.50
N PHE A 65 8.33 11.97 -1.18
CA PHE A 65 8.78 13.05 -0.30
C PHE A 65 10.30 13.27 -0.40
N LEU A 66 11.10 12.20 -0.36
CA LEU A 66 12.56 12.29 -0.46
C LEU A 66 13.02 12.79 -1.84
N ASP A 67 12.36 12.37 -2.92
CA ASP A 67 12.59 12.88 -4.28
C ASP A 67 12.36 14.39 -4.35
N GLN A 68 11.24 14.88 -3.80
CA GLN A 68 10.90 16.30 -3.82
C GLN A 68 11.83 17.16 -2.96
N MET A 69 12.43 16.58 -1.92
CA MET A 69 13.48 17.23 -1.13
C MET A 69 14.87 17.19 -1.82
N GLY A 70 14.98 16.58 -3.01
CA GLY A 70 16.23 16.44 -3.75
C GLY A 70 17.23 15.47 -3.12
N LEU A 71 16.75 14.55 -2.28
CA LEU A 71 17.58 13.65 -1.46
C LEU A 71 17.81 12.27 -2.11
N SER A 72 17.04 11.90 -3.13
CA SER A 72 17.10 10.56 -3.73
C SER A 72 18.36 10.27 -4.55
N ALA A 73 18.88 11.26 -5.27
CA ALA A 73 20.11 11.14 -6.07
C ALA A 73 21.39 11.34 -5.25
N LYS A 74 21.27 11.78 -3.99
CA LYS A 74 22.38 12.27 -3.16
C LYS A 74 22.52 11.51 -1.85
N THR A 75 22.00 10.29 -1.75
CA THR A 75 22.02 9.51 -0.51
C THR A 75 23.43 9.30 0.08
N SER A 76 24.46 9.28 -0.76
CA SER A 76 25.87 9.27 -0.36
C SER A 76 26.40 10.60 0.20
N GLU A 77 25.72 11.71 -0.09
CA GLU A 77 26.05 13.08 0.35
C GLU A 77 25.25 13.48 1.60
N ILE A 78 24.27 12.67 2.03
CA ILE A 78 23.51 12.92 3.27
C ILE A 78 24.39 12.56 4.47
N SER A 79 24.63 13.54 5.35
CA SER A 79 25.37 13.30 6.59
C SER A 79 24.63 12.35 7.53
N GLU A 80 25.36 11.61 8.38
CA GLU A 80 24.75 10.71 9.38
C GLU A 80 23.74 11.42 10.29
N PHE A 81 23.99 12.69 10.63
CA PHE A 81 23.05 13.50 11.40
C PHE A 81 21.74 13.77 10.63
N GLN A 82 21.82 14.11 9.35
CA GLN A 82 20.64 14.29 8.50
C GLN A 82 19.90 12.98 8.28
N LYS A 83 20.59 11.85 8.14
CA LYS A 83 19.96 10.52 8.09
C LYS A 83 19.17 10.25 9.37
N HIS A 84 19.75 10.51 10.54
CA HIS A 84 19.06 10.32 11.81
C HIS A 84 17.79 11.17 11.94
N ILE A 85 17.84 12.44 11.52
CA ILE A 85 16.67 13.33 11.50
C ILE A 85 15.61 12.81 10.52
N LEU A 86 16.02 12.40 9.32
CA LEU A 86 15.09 11.87 8.32
C LEU A 86 14.44 10.57 8.80
N ASP A 87 15.22 9.65 9.39
CA ASP A 87 14.71 8.41 9.96
C ASP A 87 13.71 8.69 11.09
N GLN A 88 14.04 9.62 12.01
CA GLN A 88 13.10 10.06 13.04
C GLN A 88 11.82 10.62 12.42
N GLN A 89 11.92 11.52 11.43
CA GLN A 89 10.74 12.07 10.76
C GLN A 89 9.91 10.98 10.06
N LEU A 90 10.54 10.01 9.41
CA LEU A 90 9.85 8.91 8.72
C LEU A 90 9.23 7.90 9.69
N ILE A 91 9.83 7.66 10.86
CA ILE A 91 9.35 6.70 11.87
C ILE A 91 8.28 7.33 12.75
N GLU A 92 8.48 8.56 13.20
CA GLU A 92 7.59 9.25 14.15
C GLU A 92 6.35 9.83 13.47
N THR A 93 6.40 10.09 12.17
CA THR A 93 5.21 10.56 11.43
C THR A 93 4.28 9.40 11.16
N LEU A 94 3.07 9.43 11.73
CA LEU A 94 2.03 8.43 11.49
C LEU A 94 1.63 8.37 10.01
N PHE A 95 1.14 7.21 9.55
CA PHE A 95 0.74 7.01 8.16
C PHE A 95 -0.24 8.07 7.62
N GLU A 96 -1.29 8.44 8.36
CA GLU A 96 -2.20 9.52 7.96
C GLU A 96 -1.54 10.89 7.86
N ASP A 97 -0.57 11.13 8.75
CA ASP A 97 0.18 12.37 8.81
C ASP A 97 1.17 12.45 7.66
N LYS A 98 1.76 11.33 7.23
CA LYS A 98 2.63 11.28 6.04
C LYS A 98 1.89 11.74 4.81
N TRP A 99 0.75 11.12 4.51
CA TRP A 99 -0.07 11.48 3.35
C TRP A 99 -0.55 12.92 3.41
N SER A 100 -1.03 13.41 4.56
CA SER A 100 -1.53 14.79 4.65
C SER A 100 -0.42 15.85 4.70
N LYS A 101 0.70 15.60 5.40
CA LYS A 101 1.81 16.55 5.52
C LYS A 101 2.62 16.62 4.22
N TRP A 102 3.00 15.49 3.64
CA TRP A 102 3.84 15.49 2.45
C TRP A 102 3.10 15.97 1.22
N LEU A 103 1.83 15.59 1.02
CA LEU A 103 1.02 16.18 -0.05
C LEU A 103 0.94 17.70 0.09
N ASN A 104 0.73 18.22 1.30
CA ASN A 104 0.65 19.66 1.54
C ASN A 104 1.99 20.39 1.32
N LEU A 105 3.12 19.71 1.44
CA LEU A 105 4.44 20.28 1.11
C LEU A 105 4.65 20.35 -0.41
N ILE A 106 4.13 19.39 -1.17
CA ILE A 106 4.29 19.30 -2.62
C ILE A 106 3.29 20.20 -3.34
N SER A 107 2.04 20.18 -2.91
CA SER A 107 0.92 20.94 -3.45
C SER A 107 0.12 21.50 -2.29
N PRO A 108 0.32 22.77 -1.90
CA PRO A 108 -0.38 23.38 -0.78
C PRO A 108 -1.90 23.28 -0.96
N MET A 109 -2.56 22.54 -0.08
CA MET A 109 -4.00 22.28 -0.14
C MET A 109 -4.64 22.53 1.22
N ASN A 110 -5.95 22.76 1.22
CA ASN A 110 -6.71 22.74 2.47
C ASN A 110 -6.77 21.29 3.01
N LYS A 111 -6.07 21.05 4.12
CA LYS A 111 -6.00 19.74 4.80
C LYS A 111 -7.36 19.14 5.16
N GLU A 112 -8.35 19.98 5.46
CA GLU A 112 -9.71 19.51 5.78
C GLU A 112 -10.41 18.94 4.55
N LYS A 113 -10.13 19.50 3.37
CA LYS A 113 -10.65 19.00 2.09
C LYS A 113 -10.09 17.61 1.78
N LEU A 114 -8.78 17.41 2.00
CA LEU A 114 -8.10 16.12 1.77
C LEU A 114 -8.67 14.99 2.64
N LYS A 115 -9.00 15.26 3.91
CA LYS A 115 -9.57 14.23 4.82
C LYS A 115 -10.99 13.81 4.45
N GLY A 116 -11.73 14.68 3.77
CA GLY A 116 -13.08 14.40 3.27
C GLY A 116 -13.10 13.56 1.99
N ASP A 117 -11.98 13.48 1.28
CA ASP A 117 -11.89 12.77 0.00
C ASP A 117 -11.93 11.25 0.20
N LYS A 118 -12.78 10.58 -0.61
CA LYS A 118 -12.96 9.12 -0.55
C LYS A 118 -11.63 8.34 -0.65
N PRO A 119 -10.69 8.67 -1.56
CA PRO A 119 -9.38 8.01 -1.60
C PRO A 119 -8.60 8.09 -0.28
N PHE A 120 -8.70 9.20 0.45
CA PHE A 120 -8.05 9.34 1.75
C PHE A 120 -8.75 8.50 2.83
N GLN A 121 -10.08 8.44 2.82
CA GLN A 121 -10.82 7.56 3.73
C GLN A 121 -10.51 6.08 3.48
N ASP A 122 -10.36 5.69 2.22
CA ASP A 122 -9.99 4.34 1.82
C ASP A 122 -8.54 4.00 2.28
N LEU A 123 -7.61 4.96 2.26
CA LEU A 123 -6.29 4.81 2.88
C LEU A 123 -6.38 4.55 4.40
N MET A 124 -7.29 5.23 5.10
CA MET A 124 -7.49 5.02 6.54
C MET A 124 -8.06 3.64 6.84
N LYS A 125 -9.01 3.18 6.02
CA LYS A 125 -9.53 1.81 6.08
C LYS A 125 -8.40 0.79 5.92
N LEU A 126 -7.49 0.99 4.98
CA LEU A 126 -6.33 0.09 4.78
C LEU A 126 -5.37 0.10 5.98
N LYS A 127 -5.10 1.26 6.57
CA LYS A 127 -4.32 1.38 7.81
C LYS A 127 -4.98 0.60 8.96
N ASP A 128 -6.29 0.73 9.12
CA ASP A 128 -7.03 0.00 10.14
C ASP A 128 -6.94 -1.51 9.92
N TRP A 129 -7.11 -1.97 8.68
CA TRP A 129 -6.91 -3.39 8.37
C TRP A 129 -5.51 -3.89 8.72
N ARG A 130 -4.46 -3.14 8.36
CA ARG A 130 -3.09 -3.47 8.75
C ARG A 130 -2.97 -3.61 10.26
N ASN A 131 -3.49 -2.64 11.03
CA ASN A 131 -3.41 -2.67 12.49
C ASN A 131 -4.10 -3.90 13.09
N HIS A 132 -5.26 -4.27 12.56
CA HIS A 132 -5.96 -5.48 13.00
C HIS A 132 -5.18 -6.76 12.70
N LEU A 133 -4.47 -6.81 11.59
CA LEU A 133 -3.67 -7.96 11.17
C LEU A 133 -2.32 -8.06 11.91
N THR A 134 -1.83 -6.97 12.51
CA THR A 134 -0.51 -6.93 13.16
C THR A 134 -0.51 -6.80 14.69
N HIS A 135 -1.57 -6.25 15.34
CA HIS A 135 -1.46 -5.74 16.72
C HIS A 135 -2.46 -6.27 17.77
N TYR A 136 -3.22 -7.33 17.52
CA TYR A 136 -4.20 -7.84 18.51
C TYR A 136 -3.74 -9.05 19.31
N LYS A 137 -4.30 -9.19 20.53
CA LYS A 137 -4.21 -10.43 21.34
C LYS A 137 -4.79 -11.60 20.53
N LEU A 138 -4.15 -12.77 20.58
CA LEU A 138 -4.46 -13.96 19.77
C LEU A 138 -5.96 -14.26 19.57
N HIS A 139 -6.80 -14.12 20.60
CA HIS A 139 -8.24 -14.40 20.53
C HIS A 139 -9.05 -13.34 19.74
N GLN A 140 -8.62 -12.07 19.73
CA GLN A 140 -9.23 -11.00 18.92
C GLN A 140 -8.76 -11.08 17.46
N LEU A 141 -7.52 -11.53 17.24
CA LEU A 141 -6.97 -11.84 15.91
C LEU A 141 -7.86 -12.84 15.16
N PHE A 142 -8.33 -13.92 15.78
CA PHE A 142 -9.11 -14.94 15.07
C PHE A 142 -10.49 -14.46 14.60
N LEU A 143 -11.16 -13.59 15.37
CA LEU A 143 -12.47 -13.05 15.01
C LEU A 143 -12.34 -11.98 13.93
N VAL A 144 -11.47 -11.00 14.14
CA VAL A 144 -11.32 -9.87 13.21
C VAL A 144 -10.63 -10.28 11.90
N ALA A 145 -9.63 -11.16 11.97
CA ALA A 145 -8.99 -11.67 10.76
C ALA A 145 -9.96 -12.49 9.91
N LYS A 146 -11.05 -13.05 10.46
CA LYS A 146 -12.05 -13.74 9.65
C LYS A 146 -12.85 -12.79 8.76
N GLU A 147 -13.13 -11.58 9.22
CA GLU A 147 -13.86 -10.56 8.48
C GLU A 147 -12.96 -9.77 7.53
N ILE A 148 -11.69 -9.58 7.90
CA ILE A 148 -10.70 -8.87 7.08
C ILE A 148 -10.07 -9.78 6.02
N GLU A 149 -9.72 -11.01 6.36
CA GLU A 149 -9.04 -11.94 5.44
C GLU A 149 -10.04 -12.63 4.51
N THR A 150 -10.64 -11.83 3.63
CA THR A 150 -11.46 -12.27 2.50
C THR A 150 -10.77 -11.90 1.18
N ILE A 151 -11.06 -12.66 0.12
CA ILE A 151 -10.51 -12.38 -1.21
C ILE A 151 -11.04 -11.04 -1.76
N GLU A 152 -12.27 -10.67 -1.39
CA GLU A 152 -12.88 -9.39 -1.70
C GLU A 152 -12.08 -8.24 -1.08
N ASN A 153 -11.67 -8.36 0.19
CA ASN A 153 -10.85 -7.34 0.84
C ASN A 153 -9.42 -7.29 0.29
N ALA A 154 -8.84 -8.42 -0.13
CA ALA A 154 -7.56 -8.44 -0.83
C ALA A 154 -7.62 -7.68 -2.17
N ARG A 155 -8.70 -7.91 -2.94
CA ARG A 155 -8.97 -7.16 -4.18
C ARG A 155 -9.20 -5.68 -3.91
N GLU A 156 -9.93 -5.38 -2.85
CA GLU A 156 -10.19 -4.00 -2.41
C GLU A 156 -8.89 -3.32 -2.01
N ALA A 157 -8.01 -3.94 -1.21
CA ALA A 157 -6.72 -3.39 -0.83
C ALA A 157 -5.85 -3.04 -2.05
N CYS A 158 -5.81 -3.90 -3.06
CA CYS A 158 -5.14 -3.62 -4.33
C CYS A 158 -5.79 -2.44 -5.08
N ALA A 159 -7.12 -2.36 -5.10
CA ALA A 159 -7.82 -1.23 -5.70
C ALA A 159 -7.55 0.09 -4.97
N ILE A 160 -7.53 0.08 -3.63
CA ILE A 160 -7.17 1.23 -2.78
C ILE A 160 -5.76 1.71 -3.13
N ALA A 161 -4.79 0.79 -3.23
CA ALA A 161 -3.43 1.13 -3.60
C ALA A 161 -3.38 1.86 -4.95
N ILE A 162 -4.02 1.32 -5.99
CA ILE A 162 -4.05 1.94 -7.32
C ILE A 162 -4.75 3.31 -7.29
N GLN A 163 -5.87 3.43 -6.58
CA GLN A 163 -6.62 4.68 -6.47
C GLN A 163 -5.85 5.76 -5.72
N ALA A 164 -5.14 5.40 -4.64
CA ALA A 164 -4.31 6.32 -3.88
C ALA A 164 -3.15 6.88 -4.72
N ILE A 165 -2.51 6.05 -5.55
CA ILE A 165 -1.47 6.51 -6.49
C ILE A 165 -2.08 7.47 -7.53
N SER A 166 -3.24 7.13 -8.09
CA SER A 166 -3.93 8.03 -9.03
C SER A 166 -4.29 9.37 -8.35
N PHE A 167 -4.79 9.32 -7.13
CA PHE A 167 -5.15 10.50 -6.32
C PHE A 167 -3.93 11.37 -6.04
N TYR A 168 -2.79 10.77 -5.67
CA TYR A 168 -1.54 11.48 -5.46
C TYR A 168 -1.14 12.33 -6.67
N TYR A 169 -1.09 11.75 -7.87
CA TYR A 169 -0.71 12.50 -9.08
C TYR A 169 -1.77 13.53 -9.51
N GLN A 170 -3.05 13.27 -9.25
CA GLN A 170 -4.11 14.26 -9.47
C GLN A 170 -3.96 15.49 -8.57
N VAL A 171 -3.64 15.26 -7.29
CA VAL A 171 -3.47 16.32 -6.29
C VAL A 171 -2.19 17.13 -6.51
N THR A 172 -1.10 16.43 -6.81
CA THR A 172 0.22 17.06 -6.94
C THR A 172 0.44 17.69 -8.32
N GLY A 173 -0.28 17.24 -9.34
CA GLY A 173 -0.06 17.65 -10.74
C GLY A 173 1.26 17.16 -11.34
N LEU A 174 2.01 16.31 -10.61
CA LEU A 174 3.26 15.74 -11.07
C LEU A 174 3.02 14.72 -12.19
N ALA A 175 3.99 14.60 -13.09
CA ALA A 175 3.97 13.55 -14.10
C ALA A 175 4.37 12.20 -13.46
N PRO A 176 3.56 11.14 -13.60
CA PRO A 176 3.93 9.82 -13.10
C PRO A 176 5.13 9.27 -13.86
N SER A 177 6.03 8.59 -13.14
CA SER A 177 7.13 7.87 -13.76
C SER A 177 6.64 6.76 -14.70
N GLU A 178 7.51 6.31 -15.62
CA GLU A 178 7.15 5.32 -16.64
C GLU A 178 6.61 4.03 -16.01
N TRP A 179 7.28 3.52 -14.97
CA TRP A 179 6.89 2.26 -14.33
C TRP A 179 5.55 2.39 -13.59
N VAL A 180 5.28 3.52 -12.93
CA VAL A 180 3.99 3.76 -12.28
C VAL A 180 2.87 3.79 -13.31
N SER A 181 3.10 4.48 -14.43
CA SER A 181 2.13 4.54 -15.52
C SER A 181 1.85 3.15 -16.10
N ARG A 182 2.90 2.39 -16.39
CA ARG A 182 2.83 1.06 -17.00
C ARG A 182 2.22 0.01 -16.07
N ASP A 183 2.74 -0.09 -14.85
CA ASP A 183 2.49 -1.24 -13.95
C ASP A 183 1.27 -1.00 -13.05
N ILE A 184 0.96 0.25 -12.71
CA ILE A 184 -0.10 0.63 -11.76
C ILE A 184 -1.27 1.29 -12.49
N LEU A 185 -1.08 2.49 -13.06
CA LEU A 185 -2.19 3.32 -13.55
C LEU A 185 -2.90 2.72 -14.76
N ASN A 186 -2.21 2.01 -15.63
CA ASN A 186 -2.84 1.31 -16.76
C ASN A 186 -3.76 0.15 -16.32
N ARG A 187 -3.61 -0.39 -15.09
CA ARG A 187 -4.53 -1.41 -14.57
C ARG A 187 -5.94 -0.87 -14.37
N LEU A 188 -6.11 0.42 -14.07
CA LEU A 188 -7.44 1.07 -14.00
C LEU A 188 -8.15 1.04 -15.35
N LYS A 189 -7.41 1.18 -16.45
CA LYS A 189 -7.97 1.23 -17.81
C LYS A 189 -8.39 -0.14 -18.30
N SER A 190 -7.70 -1.20 -17.88
CA SER A 190 -7.98 -2.58 -18.30
C SER A 190 -9.32 -3.14 -17.80
N LYS A 191 -9.85 -2.64 -16.68
CA LYS A 191 -11.12 -3.11 -16.08
C LYS A 191 -12.39 -2.46 -16.68
N LYS A 192 -12.26 -1.53 -17.63
CA LYS A 192 -13.40 -0.85 -18.30
C LYS A 192 -13.73 -1.43 -19.68
N LYS A 193 -13.21 -2.62 -20.01
CA LYS A 193 -13.52 -3.35 -21.25
C LYS A 193 -14.22 -4.65 -20.94
#